data_AF-A0AAE6BUX3-F1
#
_entry.id   AF-A0AAE6BUX3-F1
#
_cell.length_a   1.000
_cell.length_b   1.000
_cell.length_c   1.000
_cell.angle_alpha   90.00
_cell.angle_beta   90.00
_cell.angle_gamma   90.00
#
_symmetry.space_group_name_H-M   'P 1'
#
loop_
_entity.id
_entity.type
_entity.pdbx_description
1 polymer ?
#
loop_
_entity_poly.entity_id
_entity_poly.type
_entity_poly.pdbx_seq_one_letter_code
_entity_poly.pdbx_strand_id
1 'polypeptide(L)'
;MQEISQEKSPIKQKILLYLAEIGMSAADFYRKSGVTRGVLAQNNGISEDNISRFFKCFPEVNPSWLILGVGNMTLDQPLNQESQEQKQEISPTQEAPQFFSELLATIERQAKEIGRLEAELAETKKHAERLAALVNTDSTAHVG
;
A
#
# COMPACT_ATOMS: atom_id res chain seq x y z
N MET A 1 -9.09 -14.23 -25.78
CA MET A 1 -8.76 -14.27 -24.34
C MET A 1 -7.66 -13.25 -24.12
N GLN A 2 -7.88 -12.24 -23.27
CA GLN A 2 -6.81 -11.33 -22.86
C GLN A 2 -5.96 -12.09 -21.84
N GLU A 3 -4.67 -12.26 -22.12
CA GLU A 3 -3.72 -12.79 -21.14
C GLU A 3 -3.58 -11.76 -20.02
N ILE A 4 -4.16 -12.06 -18.86
CA ILE A 4 -3.85 -11.33 -17.62
C ILE A 4 -2.43 -11.76 -17.26
N SER A 5 -1.45 -10.99 -17.73
CA SER A 5 -0.05 -11.16 -17.36
C SER A 5 0.05 -11.14 -15.84
N GLN A 6 0.28 -12.30 -15.23
CA GLN A 6 0.33 -12.41 -13.78
C GLN A 6 1.58 -11.69 -13.29
N GLU A 7 1.42 -10.68 -12.44
CA GLU A 7 2.56 -10.05 -11.80
C GLU A 7 3.23 -11.03 -10.82
N LYS A 8 4.53 -10.80 -10.57
CA LYS A 8 5.31 -11.60 -9.64
C LYS A 8 4.70 -11.55 -8.24
N SER A 9 4.36 -12.72 -7.68
CA SER A 9 3.71 -12.85 -6.37
C SER A 9 4.36 -11.97 -5.28
N PRO A 10 3.57 -11.17 -4.52
CA PRO A 10 4.08 -10.33 -3.43
C PRO A 10 4.87 -11.11 -2.37
N ILE A 11 4.47 -12.37 -2.13
CA ILE A 11 5.18 -13.25 -1.20
C ILE A 11 6.60 -13.55 -1.71
N LYS A 12 6.76 -13.81 -3.02
CA LYS A 12 8.08 -14.04 -3.61
C LYS A 12 8.95 -12.79 -3.54
N GLN A 13 8.37 -11.61 -3.71
CA GLN A 13 9.10 -10.35 -3.58
C GLN A 13 9.62 -10.14 -2.15
N LYS A 14 8.80 -10.44 -1.14
CA LYS A 14 9.22 -10.37 0.28
C LYS A 14 10.27 -11.42 0.65
N ILE A 15 10.17 -12.64 0.13
CA ILE A 15 11.24 -13.64 0.29
C ILE A 15 12.55 -13.08 -0.28
N LEU A 16 12.53 -12.52 -1.49
CA LEU A 16 13.73 -11.93 -2.10
C LEU A 16 14.27 -10.74 -1.30
N LEU A 17 13.39 -9.91 -0.74
CA LEU A 17 13.76 -8.79 0.13
C LEU A 17 14.47 -9.29 1.40
N TYR A 18 13.90 -10.27 2.09
CA TYR A 18 14.53 -10.86 3.27
C TYR A 18 15.87 -11.52 2.95
N LEU A 19 15.96 -12.25 1.83
CA LEU A 19 17.23 -12.84 1.37
C LEU A 19 18.30 -11.78 1.12
N ALA A 20 17.93 -10.64 0.52
CA ALA A 20 18.83 -9.52 0.32
C ALA A 20 19.31 -8.91 1.65
N GLU A 21 18.42 -8.76 2.64
CA GLU A 21 18.73 -8.24 3.97
C GLU A 21 19.81 -9.07 4.69
N ILE A 22 19.70 -10.40 4.59
CA ILE A 22 20.68 -11.32 5.20
C ILE A 22 21.89 -11.60 4.29
N GLY A 23 22.01 -10.93 3.14
CA GLY A 23 23.09 -11.13 2.17
C GLY A 23 23.10 -12.51 1.49
N MET A 24 21.97 -13.21 1.44
CA MET A 24 21.84 -14.52 0.81
C MET A 24 21.39 -14.43 -0.65
N SER A 25 22.12 -15.08 -1.54
CA SER A 25 21.68 -15.17 -2.95
C SER A 25 20.49 -16.13 -3.12
N ALA A 26 19.65 -15.90 -4.13
CA ALA A 26 18.57 -16.84 -4.47
C ALA A 26 19.11 -18.25 -4.78
N ALA A 27 20.31 -18.35 -5.37
CA ALA A 27 20.96 -19.62 -5.65
C ALA A 27 21.30 -20.41 -4.38
N ASP A 28 21.81 -19.72 -3.35
CA ASP A 28 22.11 -20.33 -2.05
C ASP A 28 20.83 -20.71 -1.30
N PHE A 29 19.79 -19.89 -1.39
CA PHE A 29 18.47 -20.21 -0.87
C PHE A 29 17.92 -21.52 -1.47
N TYR A 30 17.96 -21.68 -2.80
CA TYR A 30 17.49 -22.91 -3.45
C TYR A 30 18.27 -24.14 -2.96
N ARG A 31 19.59 -24.00 -2.78
CA ARG A 31 20.46 -25.08 -2.26
C ARG A 31 20.12 -25.42 -0.80
N LYS A 32 19.84 -24.43 0.04
CA LYS A 32 19.56 -24.59 1.48
C LYS A 32 18.15 -25.13 1.74
N SER A 33 17.14 -24.58 1.06
CA SER A 33 15.72 -24.85 1.32
C SER A 33 15.17 -26.08 0.58
N GLY A 34 15.86 -26.53 -0.47
CA GLY A 34 15.35 -27.56 -1.37
C GLY A 34 14.20 -27.07 -2.27
N VAL A 35 13.93 -25.77 -2.31
CA VAL A 35 13.01 -25.16 -3.28
C VAL A 35 13.63 -25.24 -4.68
N THR A 36 12.83 -25.60 -5.69
CA THR A 36 13.28 -25.70 -7.07
C THR A 36 13.86 -24.38 -7.58
N ARG A 37 14.98 -24.46 -8.33
CA ARG A 37 15.63 -23.29 -8.94
C ARG A 37 14.64 -22.53 -9.83
N GLY A 38 14.63 -21.21 -9.68
CA GLY A 38 13.79 -20.31 -10.49
C GLY A 38 12.39 -20.07 -9.94
N VAL A 39 11.95 -20.75 -8.87
CA VAL A 39 10.62 -20.53 -8.27
C VAL A 39 10.40 -19.07 -7.88
N LEU A 40 11.41 -18.40 -7.30
CA LEU A 40 11.30 -16.98 -6.93
C LEU A 40 11.37 -16.04 -8.15
N ALA A 41 11.80 -16.50 -9.32
CA ALA A 41 11.89 -15.70 -10.54
C ALA A 41 10.59 -15.72 -11.36
N GLN A 42 9.80 -16.79 -11.25
CA GLN A 42 8.58 -16.97 -12.03
C GLN A 42 7.46 -15.97 -11.66
N ASN A 43 6.80 -15.46 -12.69
CA ASN A 43 5.64 -14.56 -12.65
C ASN A 43 4.34 -15.34 -12.38
N ASN A 44 4.31 -16.09 -11.28
CA ASN A 44 3.16 -16.84 -10.80
C ASN A 44 3.14 -16.84 -9.27
N GLY A 45 2.11 -17.47 -8.70
CA GLY A 45 2.00 -17.72 -7.26
C GLY A 45 3.15 -18.57 -6.71
N ILE A 46 3.16 -18.73 -5.39
CA ILE A 46 4.07 -19.66 -4.70
C ILE A 46 3.22 -20.70 -3.97
N SER A 47 3.62 -21.97 -4.05
CA SER A 47 2.91 -23.07 -3.38
C SER A 47 3.16 -23.07 -1.88
N GLU A 48 2.21 -23.63 -1.14
CA GLU A 48 2.32 -23.84 0.31
C GLU A 48 3.58 -24.62 0.70
N ASP A 49 3.94 -25.67 -0.05
CA ASP A 49 5.16 -26.44 0.21
C ASP A 49 6.43 -25.57 0.16
N ASN A 50 6.52 -24.65 -0.81
CA ASN A 50 7.66 -23.75 -0.94
C ASN A 50 7.69 -22.71 0.20
N ILE A 51 6.52 -22.23 0.66
CA ILE A 51 6.42 -21.36 1.84
C ILE A 51 6.87 -22.13 3.10
N SER A 52 6.44 -23.38 3.26
CA SER A 52 6.86 -24.23 4.39
C SER A 52 8.38 -24.45 4.40
N ARG A 53 8.99 -24.74 3.25
CA ARG A 53 10.46 -24.86 3.11
C ARG A 53 11.18 -23.57 3.48
N PHE A 54 10.61 -22.43 3.11
CA PHE A 54 11.16 -21.12 3.49
C PHE A 54 11.18 -20.97 5.03
N PHE A 55 10.05 -21.15 5.71
CA PHE A 55 9.99 -21.02 7.18
C PHE A 55 10.83 -22.06 7.93
N LYS A 56 11.01 -23.26 7.38
CA LYS A 56 11.95 -24.25 7.96
C LYS A 56 13.39 -23.76 7.96
N CYS A 57 13.77 -22.93 6.98
CA CYS A 57 15.12 -22.37 6.87
C CYS A 57 15.31 -21.05 7.62
N PHE A 58 14.22 -20.31 7.83
CA PHE A 58 14.19 -18.98 8.43
C PHE A 58 13.02 -18.85 9.41
N PRO A 59 13.05 -19.59 10.54
CA PRO A 59 11.98 -19.57 11.53
C PRO A 59 11.80 -18.20 12.21
N GLU A 60 12.80 -17.32 12.13
CA GLU A 60 12.78 -15.97 12.66
C GLU A 60 11.93 -14.98 11.83
N VAL A 61 11.55 -15.35 10.59
CA VAL A 61 10.77 -14.47 9.71
C VAL A 61 9.32 -14.42 10.21
N ASN A 62 8.78 -13.21 10.32
CA ASN A 62 7.41 -12.98 10.75
C ASN A 62 6.40 -13.39 9.65
N PRO A 63 5.50 -14.36 9.91
CA PRO A 63 4.49 -14.78 8.94
C PRO A 63 3.50 -13.68 8.57
N SER A 64 3.16 -12.79 9.51
CA SER A 64 2.26 -11.66 9.25
C SER A 64 2.88 -10.67 8.27
N TRP A 65 4.19 -10.42 8.39
CA TRP A 65 4.89 -9.58 7.43
C TRP A 65 4.94 -10.25 6.06
N LEU A 66 5.26 -11.55 6.00
CA LEU A 66 5.36 -12.27 4.73
C LEU A 66 4.01 -12.34 3.99
N ILE A 67 2.96 -12.76 4.68
CA ILE A 67 1.66 -13.11 4.07
C ILE A 67 0.73 -11.91 4.01
N LEU A 68 0.58 -11.17 5.12
CA LEU A 68 -0.38 -10.07 5.25
C LEU A 68 0.25 -8.70 4.93
N GLY A 69 1.59 -8.59 4.99
CA GLY A 69 2.28 -7.30 4.79
C GLY A 69 2.23 -6.36 5.97
N VAL A 70 1.96 -6.88 7.17
CA VAL A 70 1.89 -6.09 8.40
C VAL A 70 2.92 -6.57 9.41
N GLY A 71 3.44 -5.66 10.22
CA GLY A 71 4.47 -5.94 11.24
C GLY A 71 5.90 -5.94 10.68
N ASN A 72 6.86 -6.27 11.54
CA ASN A 72 8.28 -6.34 11.19
C ASN A 72 8.64 -7.58 10.39
N MET A 73 9.76 -7.51 9.66
CA MET A 73 10.29 -8.61 8.86
C MET A 73 10.63 -9.85 9.70
N THR A 74 11.26 -9.66 10.86
CA THR A 74 11.62 -10.74 11.80
C THR A 74 10.88 -10.58 13.13
N LEU A 75 10.72 -11.70 13.85
CA LEU A 75 10.02 -11.74 15.14
C LEU A 75 10.77 -11.01 16.25
N ASP A 76 12.11 -11.04 16.20
CA ASP A 76 12.97 -10.47 17.24
C ASP A 76 13.28 -8.99 17.02
N GLN A 77 12.89 -8.43 15.87
CA GLN A 77 13.03 -7.00 15.66
C GLN A 77 12.01 -6.32 16.57
N PRO A 78 12.44 -5.51 17.56
CA PRO A 78 11.50 -4.67 18.27
C PRO A 78 10.77 -3.87 17.19
N LEU A 79 9.44 -3.87 17.22
CA LEU A 79 8.72 -2.83 16.49
C LEU A 79 9.41 -1.57 16.95
N ASN A 80 10.00 -0.82 16.02
CA ASN A 80 10.51 0.52 16.29
C ASN A 80 9.26 1.35 16.58
N GLN A 81 8.71 1.07 17.75
CA GLN A 81 7.69 1.74 18.48
C GLN A 81 8.50 2.76 19.23
N GLU A 82 8.38 4.02 18.84
CA GLU A 82 8.31 5.13 19.79
C GLU A 82 7.09 4.95 20.73
N SER A 83 6.81 3.74 21.20
CA SER A 83 5.62 3.32 21.92
C SER A 83 5.86 1.98 22.62
N GLN A 84 6.93 1.89 23.42
CA GLN A 84 6.91 0.95 24.54
C GLN A 84 6.22 1.65 25.73
N GLU A 85 4.99 1.22 25.98
CA GLU A 85 4.41 0.97 27.30
C GLU A 85 5.08 1.67 28.49
N GLN A 86 4.71 2.93 28.76
CA GLN A 86 4.66 3.42 30.12
C GLN A 86 3.25 3.22 30.66
N LYS A 87 3.10 2.11 31.39
CA LYS A 87 2.05 1.91 32.38
C LYS A 87 2.38 2.82 33.58
N GLN A 88 2.20 4.13 33.42
CA GLN A 88 2.29 5.11 34.50
C GLN A 88 1.12 6.09 34.40
N GLU A 89 0.54 6.36 35.57
CA GLU A 89 -0.67 7.14 35.80
C GLU A 89 -0.79 8.39 34.94
N ILE A 90 -1.94 8.55 34.29
CA ILE A 90 -2.24 9.68 33.41
C ILE A 90 -2.43 10.94 34.27
N SER A 91 -1.38 11.74 34.41
CA SER A 91 -1.51 13.18 34.68
C SER A 91 -1.71 13.90 33.33
N PRO A 92 -2.74 14.76 33.17
CA PRO A 92 -3.15 15.25 31.87
C PRO A 92 -2.39 16.52 31.51
N THR A 93 -1.16 16.43 31.01
CA THR A 93 -0.57 17.49 30.16
C THR A 93 0.64 16.93 29.42
N GLN A 94 0.44 16.43 28.20
CA GLN A 94 1.53 16.34 27.24
C GLN A 94 1.02 16.86 25.90
N GLU A 95 1.63 17.96 25.45
CA GLU A 95 1.39 18.58 24.16
C GLU A 95 1.54 17.53 23.05
N ALA A 96 0.57 17.48 22.14
CA ALA A 96 0.59 16.53 21.03
C ALA A 96 1.93 16.62 20.29
N PRO A 97 2.60 15.49 19.96
CA PRO A 97 3.90 15.53 19.30
C PRO A 97 3.81 16.38 18.03
N GLN A 98 4.79 17.26 17.80
CA GLN A 98 4.73 18.28 16.73
C GLN A 98 4.40 17.68 15.35
N PHE A 99 4.88 16.46 15.08
CA PHE A 99 4.56 15.71 13.88
C PHE A 99 3.05 15.46 13.68
N PHE A 100 2.32 15.10 14.74
CA PHE A 100 0.86 14.92 14.67
C PHE A 100 0.15 16.24 14.42
N SER A 101 0.63 17.35 14.98
CA SER A 101 0.05 18.68 14.73
C SER A 101 0.22 19.11 13.27
N GLU A 102 1.39 18.84 12.68
CA GLU A 102 1.68 19.13 11.28
C GLU A 102 0.87 18.24 10.33
N LEU A 103 0.73 16.96 10.67
CA LEU A 103 -0.10 16.03 9.94
C LEU A 103 -1.58 16.47 9.94
N LEU A 104 -2.13 16.82 11.11
CA LEU A 104 -3.51 17.31 11.22
C LEU A 104 -3.73 18.60 10.43
N ALA A 105 -2.82 19.56 10.54
CA ALA A 105 -2.90 20.81 9.78
C ALA A 105 -2.84 20.56 8.25
N THR A 106 -2.10 19.55 7.82
CA THR A 106 -2.01 19.16 6.41
C THR A 106 -3.30 18.48 5.96
N ILE A 107 -3.88 17.59 6.76
CA ILE A 107 -5.16 16.94 6.49
C ILE A 107 -6.27 18.00 6.35
N GLU A 108 -6.35 18.95 7.28
CA GLU A 108 -7.34 20.03 7.23
C GLU A 108 -7.19 20.90 5.98
N ARG A 109 -5.95 21.23 5.61
CA ARG A 109 -5.66 22.01 4.41
C ARG A 109 -6.07 21.27 3.15
N GLN A 110 -5.77 19.97 3.07
CA GLN A 110 -6.17 19.12 1.96
C GLN A 110 -7.68 18.98 1.87
N ALA A 111 -8.38 18.78 2.99
CA ALA A 111 -9.85 18.70 3.02
C ALA A 111 -10.52 19.99 2.50
N LYS A 112 -9.97 21.17 2.86
CA LYS A 112 -10.45 22.45 2.34
C LYS A 112 -10.24 22.58 0.84
N GLU A 113 -9.08 22.18 0.34
CA GLU A 113 -8.79 22.24 -1.10
C GLU A 113 -9.67 21.28 -1.90
N ILE A 114 -9.91 20.07 -1.39
CA ILE A 114 -10.86 19.12 -1.97
C ILE A 114 -12.25 19.76 -2.10
N GLY A 115 -12.76 20.39 -1.03
CA GLY A 115 -14.06 21.07 -1.08
C GLY A 115 -14.10 22.23 -2.07
N ARG A 116 -13.01 22.99 -2.23
CA ARG A 116 -12.90 24.08 -3.21
C ARG A 116 -12.97 23.54 -4.65
N LEU A 117 -12.20 22.50 -4.94
CA LEU A 117 -12.17 21.86 -6.26
C LEU A 117 -13.51 21.23 -6.62
N GLU A 118 -14.18 20.58 -5.65
CA GLU A 118 -15.52 20.03 -5.85
C GLU A 118 -16.55 21.12 -6.21
N ALA A 119 -16.49 22.29 -5.57
CA ALA A 119 -17.36 23.42 -5.88
C ALA A 119 -17.09 24.00 -7.28
N GLU A 120 -15.82 24.14 -7.66
CA GLU A 120 -15.43 24.62 -9.00
C GLU A 120 -15.87 23.66 -10.10
N LEU A 121 -15.72 22.35 -9.88
CA LEU A 121 -16.24 21.32 -10.79
C LEU A 121 -17.76 21.40 -10.94
N ALA A 122 -18.49 21.62 -9.84
CA ALA A 122 -19.95 21.74 -9.87
C ALA A 122 -20.42 22.95 -10.70
N GLU A 123 -19.81 24.13 -10.52
CA GLU A 123 -20.15 25.33 -11.29
C GLU A 123 -19.74 25.20 -12.76
N THR A 124 -18.56 24.63 -13.04
CA THR A 124 -18.11 24.38 -14.42
C THR A 124 -19.09 23.45 -15.14
N LYS A 125 -19.53 22.38 -14.48
CA LYS A 125 -20.53 21.44 -15.03
C LYS A 125 -21.86 22.13 -15.32
N LYS A 126 -22.36 22.94 -14.40
CA LYS A 126 -23.59 23.72 -14.55
C LYS A 126 -23.49 24.75 -15.68
N HIS A 127 -22.33 25.39 -15.85
CA HIS A 127 -22.10 26.30 -16.98
C HIS A 127 -22.10 25.55 -18.31
N ALA A 128 -21.44 24.40 -18.40
CA ALA A 128 -21.46 23.55 -19.58
C ALA A 128 -22.88 23.07 -19.93
N GLU A 129 -23.68 22.67 -18.94
CA GLU A 129 -25.09 22.29 -19.12
C GLU A 129 -25.95 23.44 -19.65
N ARG A 130 -25.75 24.67 -19.14
CA ARG A 130 -26.46 25.87 -19.64
C ARG A 130 -26.09 26.19 -21.09
N LEU A 131 -24.80 26.12 -21.44
CA LEU A 131 -24.36 26.33 -22.82
C LEU A 131 -24.95 25.27 -23.75
N ALA A 132 -24.97 24.01 -23.35
CA ALA A 132 -25.60 22.93 -24.11
C ALA A 132 -27.10 23.15 -24.31
N ALA A 133 -27.81 23.72 -23.31
CA ALA A 133 -29.23 24.04 -23.43
C ALA A 133 -29.51 25.20 -24.41
N LEU A 134 -28.67 26.24 -24.44
CA LEU A 134 -28.81 27.40 -25.34
C LEU A 134 -28.59 27.03 -26.81
N VAL A 135 -27.63 26.12 -27.10
CA VAL A 135 -27.38 25.62 -28.46
C VAL A 135 -28.60 24.88 -29.03
N ASN A 136 -29.42 24.25 -28.18
CA ASN A 136 -30.63 23.54 -28.61
C ASN A 136 -31.81 24.48 -28.90
N THR A 137 -31.89 25.66 -28.29
CA THR A 137 -33.02 26.59 -28.48
C THR A 137 -32.91 27.43 -29.76
N ASP A 138 -31.70 27.70 -30.24
CA ASP A 138 -31.45 28.51 -31.45
C ASP A 138 -31.81 27.77 -32.75
N SER A 139 -31.81 26.42 -32.75
CA SER A 139 -32.28 25.64 -33.92
C SER A 139 -33.80 25.67 -34.13
N THR A 140 -34.59 26.09 -33.14
CA THR A 140 -36.06 26.10 -33.21
C THR A 140 -36.68 27.48 -33.50
N ALA A 141 -35.90 28.57 -33.49
CA ALA A 141 -36.42 29.93 -33.65
C ALA A 141 -36.45 30.45 -35.10
N HIS A 142 -35.97 29.67 -36.09
CA HIS A 142 -35.94 30.07 -37.50
C HIS A 142 -36.77 29.13 -38.39
N VAL A 143 -38.06 28.98 -38.10
CA VAL A 143 -39.04 28.48 -39.07
C VAL A 143 -40.29 29.37 -38.98
N GLY A 144 -40.31 30.41 -39.81
CA GLY A 144 -41.41 31.35 -40.00
C GLY A 144 -41.25 32.04 -41.33
#